data_AF-A0A6L8V8R1-F1
#
_entry.id   AF-A0A6L8V8R1-F1
#
_cell.length_a   1.000
_cell.length_b   1.000
_cell.length_c   1.000
_cell.angle_alpha   90.00
_cell.angle_beta   90.00
_cell.angle_gamma   90.00
#
_symmetry.space_group_name_H-M   'P 1'
#
loop_
_entity.id
_entity.type
_entity.pdbx_description
1 polymer ?
#
loop_
_entity_poly.entity_id
_entity_poly.type
_entity_poly.pdbx_seq_one_letter_code
_entity_poly.pdbx_strand_id
1 'polypeptide(L)'
;MAKTFLKIAAVYITLGVLLGMLMGIIQDFRLASVHAHLNLLGWVSMAIFGLIYHFYPHAAETRLAKLHFWLHNIGLPLMQGGLAIEILSGNSAMLPLVIVSSLLVVIGVILFTINLFLQLGSTSVKQAKNKDLPG
;
A
#
# COMPACT_ATOMS: atom_id res chain seq x y z
N MET A 1 2.13 13.10 5.72
CA MET A 1 1.94 11.64 5.55
C MET A 1 2.93 11.01 4.55
N ALA A 2 3.30 11.70 3.46
CA ALA A 2 4.26 11.21 2.46
C ALA A 2 5.57 10.61 3.03
N LYS A 3 6.22 11.29 3.98
CA LYS A 3 7.48 10.80 4.60
C LYS A 3 7.30 9.46 5.32
N THR A 4 6.14 9.22 5.92
CA THR A 4 5.84 7.96 6.65
C THR A 4 5.70 6.80 5.68
N PHE A 5 5.01 7.01 4.55
CA PHE A 5 4.91 6.01 3.47
C PHE A 5 6.27 5.59 2.94
N LEU A 6 7.18 6.55 2.70
CA LEU A 6 8.52 6.25 2.22
C LEU A 6 9.35 5.45 3.24
N LYS A 7 9.24 5.78 4.54
CA LYS A 7 9.89 5.00 5.61
C LYS A 7 9.37 3.57 5.66
N ILE A 8 8.05 3.39 5.57
CA ILE A 8 7.41 2.09 5.58
C ILE A 8 7.78 1.27 4.34
N ALA A 9 7.79 1.90 3.15
CA ALA A 9 8.23 1.27 1.91
C ALA A 9 9.69 0.77 2.01
N ALA A 10 10.59 1.55 2.64
CA ALA A 10 11.98 1.17 2.86
C ALA A 10 12.12 -0.04 3.81
N VAL A 11 11.25 -0.15 4.82
CA VAL A 11 11.20 -1.33 5.69
C VAL A 11 10.69 -2.55 4.91
N TYR A 12 9.61 -2.41 4.15
CA TYR A 12 9.04 -3.52 3.37
C TYR A 12 9.99 -4.07 2.31
N ILE A 13 10.71 -3.22 1.58
CA ILE A 13 11.70 -3.70 0.60
C ILE A 13 12.85 -4.44 1.28
N THR A 14 13.28 -3.98 2.46
CA THR A 14 14.32 -4.66 3.23
C THR A 14 13.85 -6.05 3.65
N LEU A 15 12.64 -6.17 4.20
CA LEU A 15 12.05 -7.46 4.57
C LEU A 15 11.82 -8.37 3.35
N GLY A 16 11.34 -7.80 2.24
CA GLY A 16 11.11 -8.53 0.98
C GLY A 16 12.41 -9.10 0.41
N VAL A 17 13.49 -8.32 0.35
CA VAL A 17 14.80 -8.77 -0.13
C VAL A 17 15.40 -9.83 0.79
N LEU A 18 15.32 -9.65 2.12
CA LEU A 18 15.79 -10.65 3.08
C LEU A 18 15.03 -11.98 2.93
N LEU A 19 13.71 -11.93 2.77
CA LEU A 19 12.90 -13.12 2.50
C LEU A 19 13.28 -13.77 1.16
N GLY A 20 13.50 -12.97 0.12
CA GLY A 20 13.98 -13.43 -1.20
C GLY A 20 15.31 -14.19 -1.12
N MET A 21 16.26 -13.62 -0.39
CA MET A 21 17.56 -14.24 -0.14
C MET A 21 17.40 -15.55 0.64
N LEU A 22 16.61 -15.56 1.71
CA LEU A 22 16.35 -16.77 2.50
C LEU A 22 15.76 -17.89 1.66
N MET A 23 14.73 -17.61 0.85
CA MET A 23 14.13 -18.57 -0.08
C MET A 23 15.17 -19.12 -1.07
N GLY A 24 16.04 -18.24 -1.60
CA GLY A 24 17.11 -18.64 -2.51
C GLY A 24 18.16 -19.53 -1.84
N ILE A 25 18.52 -19.28 -0.58
CA ILE A 25 19.49 -20.11 0.16
C ILE A 25 18.92 -21.49 0.47
N ILE A 26 17.68 -21.55 0.95
CA ILE A 26 17.04 -22.82 1.36
C ILE A 26 16.40 -23.58 0.20
N GLN A 27 16.36 -22.98 -1.01
CA GLN A 27 15.69 -23.49 -2.20
C GLN A 27 14.20 -23.84 -1.99
N ASP A 28 13.54 -23.18 -1.03
CA ASP A 28 12.11 -23.31 -0.75
C ASP A 28 11.39 -22.03 -1.17
N PHE A 29 10.58 -22.15 -2.22
CA PHE A 29 9.84 -21.06 -2.84
C PHE A 29 8.35 -21.06 -2.46
N ARG A 30 7.94 -21.79 -1.43
CA ARG A 30 6.55 -21.79 -0.96
C ARG A 30 6.07 -20.39 -0.56
N LEU A 31 6.98 -19.56 -0.03
CA LEU A 31 6.71 -18.17 0.33
C LEU A 31 6.89 -17.17 -0.84
N ALA A 32 7.07 -17.64 -2.07
CA ALA A 32 7.26 -16.77 -3.23
C ALA A 32 6.09 -15.78 -3.43
N SER A 33 4.86 -16.23 -3.17
CA SER A 33 3.69 -15.35 -3.21
C SER A 33 3.79 -14.23 -2.17
N VAL A 34 4.16 -14.56 -0.93
CA VAL A 34 4.34 -13.57 0.16
C VAL A 34 5.44 -12.57 -0.20
N HIS A 35 6.57 -13.06 -0.72
CA HIS A 35 7.67 -12.21 -1.19
C HIS A 35 7.23 -11.23 -2.30
N ALA A 36 6.50 -11.71 -3.31
CA ALA A 36 6.03 -10.87 -4.40
C ALA A 36 5.06 -9.78 -3.91
N HIS A 37 4.12 -10.13 -3.02
CA HIS A 37 3.16 -9.17 -2.47
C HIS A 37 3.83 -8.13 -1.55
N LEU A 38 4.82 -8.52 -0.74
CA LEU A 38 5.59 -7.56 0.07
C LEU A 38 6.33 -6.54 -0.79
N ASN A 39 6.92 -6.96 -1.90
CA ASN A 39 7.61 -6.04 -2.80
C ASN A 39 6.63 -5.16 -3.60
N LEU A 40 5.57 -5.73 -4.16
CA LEU A 40 4.62 -4.97 -4.97
C LEU A 40 3.68 -4.10 -4.10
N LEU A 41 2.87 -4.72 -3.24
CA LEU A 41 1.89 -3.99 -2.44
C LEU A 41 2.55 -3.22 -1.28
N GLY A 42 3.63 -3.78 -0.72
CA GLY A 42 4.32 -3.19 0.42
C GLY A 42 5.31 -2.10 0.02
N TRP A 43 6.26 -2.40 -0.88
CA TRP A 43 7.25 -1.40 -1.31
C TRP A 43 6.76 -0.51 -2.45
N VAL A 44 6.45 -1.07 -3.62
CA VAL A 44 6.13 -0.28 -4.83
C VAL A 44 4.90 0.60 -4.60
N SER A 45 3.78 0.03 -4.12
CA SER A 45 2.56 0.82 -3.92
C SER A 45 2.76 1.91 -2.86
N MET A 46 3.41 1.61 -1.73
CA MET A 46 3.67 2.62 -0.68
C MET A 46 4.59 3.74 -1.16
N ALA A 47 5.61 3.40 -1.97
CA ALA A 47 6.50 4.40 -2.57
C ALA A 47 5.72 5.33 -3.52
N ILE A 48 4.86 4.77 -4.38
CA ILE A 48 4.00 5.54 -5.29
C ILE A 48 3.02 6.41 -4.51
N PHE A 49 2.37 5.89 -3.47
CA PHE A 49 1.46 6.67 -2.63
C PHE A 49 2.19 7.81 -1.91
N GLY A 50 3.38 7.53 -1.36
CA GLY A 50 4.23 8.54 -0.75
C GLY A 50 4.61 9.66 -1.72
N LEU A 51 4.96 9.30 -2.95
CA LEU A 51 5.32 10.24 -4.00
C LEU A 51 4.12 11.08 -4.46
N ILE A 52 2.96 10.46 -4.70
CA ILE A 52 1.73 11.14 -5.08
C ILE A 52 1.29 12.13 -3.98
N TYR A 53 1.33 11.72 -2.71
CA TYR A 53 1.02 12.62 -1.61
C TYR A 53 2.06 13.72 -1.37
N HIS A 54 3.28 13.57 -1.91
CA HIS A 54 4.28 14.63 -1.92
C HIS A 54 3.97 15.69 -2.99
N PHE A 55 3.62 15.26 -4.20
CA PHE A 55 3.26 16.18 -5.29
C PHE A 55 1.87 16.82 -5.12
N TYR A 56 0.93 16.12 -4.48
CA TYR A 56 -0.43 16.59 -4.24
C TYR A 56 -0.73 16.71 -2.75
N PRO A 57 -0.19 17.74 -2.05
CA PRO A 57 -0.36 17.90 -0.60
C PRO A 57 -1.83 18.06 -0.19
N HIS A 58 -2.68 18.65 -1.04
CA HIS A 58 -4.12 18.76 -0.80
C HIS A 58 -4.84 17.40 -0.80
N ALA A 59 -4.37 16.43 -1.60
CA ALA A 59 -4.91 15.06 -1.59
C ALA A 59 -4.51 14.30 -0.32
N ALA A 60 -3.43 14.73 0.34
CA ALA A 60 -2.88 14.10 1.54
C ALA A 60 -3.56 14.56 2.84
N GLU A 61 -4.31 15.67 2.83
CA GLU A 61 -4.99 16.19 4.02
C GLU A 61 -6.41 15.64 4.21
N THR A 62 -6.96 14.96 3.18
CA THR A 62 -8.33 14.45 3.23
C THR A 62 -8.48 13.32 4.26
N ARG A 63 -9.67 13.21 4.87
CA ARG A 63 -10.00 12.10 5.78
C ARG A 63 -9.92 10.74 5.07
N LEU A 64 -10.20 10.69 3.77
CA LEU A 64 -10.05 9.48 2.95
C LEU A 64 -8.59 9.02 2.86
N ALA A 65 -7.63 9.93 2.68
CA ALA A 65 -6.21 9.57 2.63
C ALA A 65 -5.72 8.98 3.96
N LYS A 66 -6.21 9.50 5.10
CA LYS A 66 -5.90 8.94 6.43
C LYS A 66 -6.51 7.55 6.63
N LEU A 67 -7.75 7.35 6.17
CA LEU A 67 -8.43 6.05 6.26
C LEU A 67 -7.73 5.00 5.39
N HIS A 68 -7.38 5.35 4.15
CA HIS A 68 -6.58 4.53 3.25
C HIS A 68 -5.24 4.13 3.90
N PHE A 69 -4.51 5.11 4.48
CA PHE A 69 -3.24 4.84 5.15
C PHE A 69 -3.39 3.79 6.26
N TRP A 70 -4.38 3.93 7.14
CA TRP A 70 -4.61 2.98 8.23
C TRP A 70 -5.05 1.60 7.74
N LEU A 71 -6.01 1.55 6.81
CA LEU A 71 -6.51 0.29 6.25
C LEU A 71 -5.41 -0.50 5.56
N HIS A 72 -4.62 0.16 4.71
CA HIS A 72 -3.55 -0.49 3.96
C HIS A 72 -2.40 -0.90 4.87
N ASN A 73 -1.99 -0.04 5.81
CA ASN A 73 -0.86 -0.34 6.69
C ASN A 73 -1.15 -1.42 7.75
N ILE A 74 -2.42 -1.70 8.06
CA ILE A 74 -2.82 -2.80 8.95
C ILE A 74 -3.19 -4.06 8.17
N GLY A 75 -3.96 -3.90 7.08
CA GLY A 75 -4.38 -5.01 6.26
C GLY A 75 -3.20 -5.75 5.64
N LEU A 76 -2.17 -5.03 5.21
CA LEU A 76 -1.03 -5.64 4.50
C LEU A 76 -0.15 -6.54 5.41
N PRO A 77 0.30 -6.11 6.61
CA PRO A 77 0.98 -7.01 7.55
C PRO A 77 0.11 -8.20 7.95
N LEU A 78 -1.19 -8.00 8.20
CA LEU A 78 -2.09 -9.10 8.59
C LEU A 78 -2.26 -10.12 7.46
N MET A 79 -2.41 -9.65 6.22
CA MET A 79 -2.53 -10.50 5.03
C MET A 79 -1.26 -11.31 4.81
N GLN A 80 -0.10 -10.65 4.82
CA GLN A 80 1.19 -11.31 4.58
C GLN A 80 1.60 -12.23 5.74
N GLY A 81 1.37 -11.80 6.98
CA GLY A 81 1.64 -12.62 8.17
C GLY A 81 0.73 -13.83 8.24
N GLY A 82 -0.57 -13.66 7.99
CA GLY A 82 -1.54 -14.76 7.96
C GLY A 82 -1.21 -15.79 6.88
N LEU A 83 -0.87 -15.33 5.66
CA LEU A 83 -0.50 -16.20 4.55
C LEU A 83 0.82 -16.95 4.82
N ALA A 84 1.81 -16.27 5.41
CA ALA A 84 3.07 -16.91 5.79
C ALA A 84 2.84 -18.01 6.84
N ILE A 85 2.02 -17.74 7.88
CA ILE A 85 1.67 -18.73 8.90
C ILE A 85 0.92 -19.91 8.30
N GLU A 86 -0.03 -19.66 7.39
CA GLU A 86 -0.79 -20.72 6.69
C GLU A 86 0.15 -21.65 5.92
N ILE A 87 1.07 -21.06 5.14
CA ILE A 87 2.03 -21.81 4.33
C ILE A 87 2.99 -22.62 5.22
N LEU A 88 3.48 -22.03 6.32
CA LEU A 88 4.43 -22.68 7.23
C LEU A 88 3.78 -23.74 8.12
N SER A 89 2.55 -23.51 8.59
CA SER A 89 1.83 -24.43 9.48
C SER A 89 1.16 -25.57 8.71
N GLY A 90 0.95 -25.41 7.40
CA GLY A 90 0.29 -26.42 6.56
C GLY A 90 -1.19 -26.63 6.90
N ASN A 91 -1.82 -25.71 7.62
CA ASN A 91 -3.23 -25.75 7.97
C ASN A 91 -3.93 -24.47 7.50
N SER A 92 -5.22 -24.55 7.16
CA SER A 92 -6.00 -23.41 6.66
C SER A 92 -6.72 -22.63 7.77
N ALA A 93 -6.21 -22.66 8.99
CA ALA A 93 -6.84 -21.98 10.13
C ALA A 93 -6.79 -20.44 9.98
N MET A 94 -5.77 -19.93 9.28
CA MET A 94 -5.59 -18.48 9.05
C MET A 94 -6.31 -17.96 7.80
N LEU A 95 -6.92 -18.84 6.99
CA LEU A 95 -7.60 -18.47 5.75
C LEU A 95 -8.65 -17.35 5.94
N PRO A 96 -9.51 -17.36 6.98
CA PRO A 96 -10.48 -16.29 7.20
C PRO A 96 -9.80 -14.93 7.47
N LEU A 97 -8.69 -14.95 8.22
CA LEU A 97 -7.91 -13.74 8.51
C LEU A 97 -7.28 -13.18 7.24
N VAL A 98 -6.70 -14.03 6.39
CA VAL A 98 -6.13 -13.64 5.10
C VAL A 98 -7.18 -13.03 4.20
N ILE A 99 -8.38 -13.61 4.13
CA ILE A 99 -9.48 -13.07 3.31
C ILE A 99 -9.92 -11.69 3.81
N VAL A 100 -10.20 -11.54 5.10
CA VAL A 100 -10.65 -10.26 5.67
C VAL A 100 -9.60 -9.16 5.52
N SER A 101 -8.33 -9.49 5.77
CA SER A 101 -7.22 -8.55 5.59
C SER A 101 -6.97 -8.18 4.12
N SER A 102 -7.15 -9.11 3.19
CA SER A 102 -7.12 -8.84 1.75
C SER A 102 -8.21 -7.86 1.33
N LEU A 103 -9.44 -8.03 1.83
CA LEU A 103 -10.54 -7.11 1.55
C LEU A 103 -10.27 -5.70 2.09
N LEU A 104 -9.69 -5.59 3.28
CA LEU A 104 -9.28 -4.29 3.85
C LEU A 104 -8.27 -3.57 2.96
N VAL A 105 -7.28 -4.28 2.43
CA VAL A 105 -6.29 -3.75 1.49
C VAL A 105 -6.97 -3.28 0.20
N VAL A 106 -7.86 -4.08 -0.38
CA VAL A 106 -8.60 -3.73 -1.61
C VAL A 106 -9.44 -2.46 -1.39
N ILE A 107 -10.19 -2.38 -0.29
CA ILE A 107 -10.98 -1.20 0.07
C ILE A 107 -10.07 0.01 0.21
N GLY A 108 -8.90 -0.14 0.84
CA GLY A 108 -7.88 0.91 0.93
C GLY A 108 -7.47 1.45 -0.45
N VAL A 109 -7.09 0.57 -1.37
CA VAL A 109 -6.68 0.96 -2.73
C VAL A 109 -7.81 1.64 -3.51
N ILE A 110 -9.05 1.19 -3.35
CA ILE A 110 -10.21 1.84 -3.96
C ILE A 110 -10.39 3.26 -3.42
N LEU A 111 -10.29 3.45 -2.11
CA LEU A 111 -10.39 4.78 -1.49
C LEU A 111 -9.26 5.72 -1.96
N PHE A 112 -8.04 5.19 -2.09
CA PHE A 112 -6.93 5.93 -2.67
C PHE A 112 -7.25 6.39 -4.09
N THR A 113 -7.74 5.46 -4.93
CA THR A 113 -8.08 5.71 -6.32
C THR A 113 -9.14 6.81 -6.43
N ILE A 114 -10.24 6.69 -5.69
CA ILE A 114 -11.32 7.69 -5.65
C ILE A 114 -10.77 9.07 -5.21
N ASN A 115 -9.98 9.11 -4.13
CA ASN A 115 -9.40 10.35 -3.62
C ASN A 115 -8.47 11.00 -4.65
N LEU A 116 -7.69 10.21 -5.38
CA LEU A 116 -6.79 10.70 -6.43
C LEU A 116 -7.59 11.34 -7.59
N PHE A 117 -8.61 10.65 -8.12
CA PHE A 117 -9.42 11.18 -9.22
C PHE A 117 -10.19 12.45 -8.84
N LEU A 118 -10.77 12.49 -7.64
CA LEU A 118 -11.46 13.68 -7.13
C LEU A 118 -10.53 14.89 -7.02
N GLN A 119 -9.29 14.67 -6.57
CA GLN A 119 -8.35 15.76 -6.39
C GLN A 119 -7.73 16.21 -7.72
N LEU A 120 -7.45 15.29 -8.65
CA LEU A 120 -6.96 15.65 -9.99
C LEU A 120 -8.00 16.50 -10.75
N GLY A 121 -9.28 16.12 -10.70
CA GLY A 121 -10.37 16.92 -11.29
C GLY A 121 -10.52 18.31 -10.64
N SER A 122 -10.44 18.38 -9.31
CA SER A 122 -10.53 19.65 -8.58
C SER A 122 -9.34 20.59 -8.81
N THR A 123 -8.15 20.03 -9.05
CA THR A 123 -6.93 20.83 -9.29
C THR A 123 -6.97 21.50 -10.67
N SER A 124 -7.50 20.80 -11.68
CA SER A 124 -7.70 21.35 -13.04
C SER A 124 -8.64 22.56 -13.04
N VAL A 125 -9.77 22.47 -12.31
CA VAL A 125 -10.74 23.57 -12.19
C VAL A 125 -10.17 24.79 -11.47
N LYS A 126 -9.38 24.58 -10.39
CA LYS A 126 -8.71 25.69 -9.68
C LYS A 126 -7.65 26.38 -10.52
N GLN A 127 -6.88 25.64 -11.32
CA GLN A 127 -5.87 26.22 -12.22
C GLN A 127 -6.50 27.01 -13.37
N ALA A 128 -7.60 26.52 -13.96
CA ALA A 128 -8.35 27.27 -14.97
C ALA A 128 -8.87 28.59 -14.40
N LYS A 129 -9.54 28.55 -13.24
CA LYS A 129 -10.10 29.75 -12.60
C LYS A 129 -9.04 30.79 -12.18
N ASN A 130 -7.82 30.37 -11.84
CA ASN A 130 -6.74 31.29 -11.47
C ASN A 130 -6.06 31.94 -12.68
N LYS A 131 -6.24 31.39 -13.89
CA LYS A 131 -5.70 31.96 -15.13
C LYS A 131 -6.61 33.04 -15.72
N ASP A 132 -7.89 33.05 -15.33
CA ASP A 132 -8.92 33.98 -15.82
C ASP A 132 -9.07 35.25 -14.96
N LEU A 133 -8.26 35.40 -13.90
CA LEU A 133 -8.22 36.62 -13.09
C LEU A 133 -7.18 37.59 -13.67
N PRO A 134 -7.57 38.77 -14.18
CA PRO A 134 -6.61 39.81 -14.54
C PRO A 134 -5.90 40.29 -13.28
N GLY A 135 -4.56 40.31 -13.34
CA GLY A 135 -3.68 40.83 -12.29
C GLY A 135 -3.71 42.35 -12.18
#